data_AF-A0ABC8C386-F1
#
_entry.id   AF-A0ABC8C386-F1
#
_cell.length_a   1.000
_cell.length_b   1.000
_cell.length_c   1.000
_cell.angle_alpha   90.00
_cell.angle_beta   90.00
_cell.angle_gamma   90.00
#
_symmetry.space_group_name_H-M   'P 1'
#
loop_
_entity.id
_entity.type
_entity.pdbx_description
1 polymer ?
#
loop_
_entity_poly.entity_id
_entity_poly.type
_entity_poly.pdbx_seq_one_letter_code
_entity_poly.pdbx_strand_id
1 'polypeptide(L)'
;MATPEAEHFAALLKELKGRSGRSYGVLAGRLHVSTSTLHRYCNGDAVPNEYAPVERFARLCGATGDELVELHRRWIVADAARRRPAGAGVVAPAPAPAPASAPVPAPAAVASAPVVPDPEPVVPESSAAGVAPAEVPVADAVGGGRSPWARLSRRTRVLIAAAGVAALLVPTSVVAADLVGARAEGGAAAPGRGERAGDDTFFPPATTSPGPSGSPDSAAPSGDPSPSGSADESADEPSGEPSAEPSADEPPEDDGSAAPGTGLGAPPAVTLSSYNWEEPCGQFYLLNRGPEGVDPPPPPQDRRGWARKYGGVEGGNTLLQLTVQGTVREAVVLKGLYVRVVSRKSPPPWSAYLMGNGCGSSIVPQTFASDLDTGHPVITPVPGTQGDRTLPARPFPFKVSSEDVEVLNLDMKAAGYDVTWYLELKWSSGGREGMLRIDDHGKPFRTSGMRGRPAYAYGNDEVKWEPYQAG
;
A
#
# COMPACT_ATOMS: atom_id res chain seq x y z
N MET A 1 -0.50 -35.73 -20.51
CA MET A 1 0.41 -36.58 -19.73
C MET A 1 0.91 -35.76 -18.55
N ALA A 2 1.08 -36.36 -17.37
CA ALA A 2 1.93 -35.76 -16.35
C ALA A 2 3.38 -35.72 -16.88
N THR A 3 4.18 -34.79 -16.38
CA THR A 3 5.64 -34.82 -16.62
C THR A 3 6.28 -35.62 -15.49
N PRO A 4 7.41 -36.31 -15.71
CA PRO A 4 8.05 -37.11 -14.65
C PRO A 4 8.41 -36.24 -13.43
N GLU A 5 8.73 -34.96 -13.63
CA GLU A 5 8.99 -34.00 -12.56
C GLU A 5 7.74 -33.81 -11.65
N ALA A 6 6.55 -33.73 -12.25
CA ALA A 6 5.29 -33.64 -11.51
C ALA A 6 4.96 -34.92 -10.73
N GLU A 7 5.32 -36.09 -11.27
CA GLU A 7 5.15 -37.38 -10.59
C GLU A 7 6.08 -37.53 -9.37
N HIS A 8 7.35 -37.10 -9.48
CA HIS A 8 8.30 -37.10 -8.36
C HIS A 8 7.92 -36.13 -7.23
N PHE A 9 7.25 -35.03 -7.56
CA PHE A 9 6.63 -34.11 -6.61
C PHE A 9 5.39 -34.74 -5.94
N ALA A 10 4.48 -35.32 -6.74
CA ALA A 10 3.25 -35.96 -6.25
C ALA A 10 3.52 -37.19 -5.36
N ALA A 11 4.60 -37.94 -5.63
CA ALA A 11 5.04 -39.06 -4.80
C ALA A 11 5.37 -38.63 -3.36
N LEU A 12 6.10 -37.52 -3.18
CA LEU A 12 6.45 -36.99 -1.86
C LEU A 12 5.21 -36.45 -1.12
N LEU A 13 4.24 -35.86 -1.83
CA LEU A 13 2.94 -35.50 -1.25
C LEU A 13 2.15 -36.73 -0.77
N LYS A 14 2.16 -37.83 -1.55
CA LYS A 14 1.54 -39.11 -1.17
C LYS A 14 2.20 -39.72 0.07
N GLU A 15 3.52 -39.67 0.18
CA GLU A 15 4.29 -40.18 1.33
C GLU A 15 3.94 -39.41 2.62
N LEU A 16 4.06 -38.08 2.60
CA LEU A 16 3.67 -37.21 3.71
C LEU A 16 2.20 -37.41 4.12
N LYS A 17 1.30 -37.52 3.13
CA LYS A 17 -0.13 -37.82 3.36
C LYS A 17 -0.31 -39.17 4.03
N GLY A 18 0.39 -40.21 3.57
CA GLY A 18 0.34 -41.56 4.12
C GLY A 18 0.75 -41.57 5.59
N ARG A 19 1.92 -41.00 5.91
CA ARG A 19 2.44 -40.87 7.27
C ARG A 19 1.51 -40.09 8.20
N SER A 20 0.77 -39.10 7.69
CA SER A 20 -0.13 -38.27 8.49
C SER A 20 -1.41 -38.98 8.99
N GLY A 21 -1.78 -40.11 8.40
CA GLY A 21 -3.03 -40.83 8.69
C GLY A 21 -4.33 -40.11 8.31
N ARG A 22 -4.27 -38.88 7.77
CA ARG A 22 -5.45 -38.02 7.53
C ARG A 22 -6.14 -38.34 6.21
N SER A 23 -7.46 -38.17 6.18
CA SER A 23 -8.25 -38.27 4.94
C SER A 23 -8.10 -37.01 4.08
N TYR A 24 -8.26 -37.14 2.76
CA TYR A 24 -8.15 -36.00 1.85
C TYR A 24 -9.19 -34.92 2.15
N GLY A 25 -10.40 -35.26 2.59
CA GLY A 25 -11.42 -34.28 3.00
C GLY A 25 -11.04 -33.46 4.24
N VAL A 26 -10.39 -34.08 5.24
CA VAL A 26 -9.91 -33.37 6.45
C VAL A 26 -8.76 -32.42 6.12
N LEU A 27 -7.87 -32.81 5.20
CA LEU A 27 -6.78 -31.94 4.72
C LEU A 27 -7.34 -30.81 3.84
N ALA A 28 -8.22 -31.10 2.90
CA ALA A 28 -8.91 -30.14 2.04
C ALA A 28 -9.63 -29.04 2.85
N GLY A 29 -10.45 -29.44 3.83
CA GLY A 29 -11.18 -28.50 4.69
C GLY A 29 -10.28 -27.59 5.54
N ARG A 30 -9.13 -28.07 6.00
CA ARG A 30 -8.13 -27.25 6.73
C ARG A 30 -7.23 -26.40 5.85
N LEU A 31 -7.27 -26.60 4.54
CA LEU A 31 -6.46 -25.87 3.55
C LEU A 31 -7.31 -24.91 2.70
N HIS A 32 -8.64 -24.94 2.87
CA HIS A 32 -9.62 -24.20 2.06
C HIS A 32 -9.49 -24.49 0.55
N VAL A 33 -9.11 -25.72 0.18
CA VAL A 33 -9.05 -26.21 -1.21
C VAL A 33 -10.06 -27.35 -1.39
N SER A 34 -10.52 -27.59 -2.62
CA SER A 34 -11.43 -28.72 -2.87
C SER A 34 -10.68 -30.06 -2.74
N THR A 35 -11.38 -31.10 -2.27
CA THR A 35 -10.86 -32.48 -2.21
C THR A 35 -10.38 -32.97 -3.57
N SER A 36 -11.09 -32.60 -4.65
CA SER A 36 -10.70 -32.92 -6.03
C SER A 36 -9.37 -32.26 -6.46
N THR A 37 -9.13 -31.02 -6.05
CA THR A 37 -7.86 -30.32 -6.31
C THR A 37 -6.71 -31.01 -5.58
N LEU A 38 -6.91 -31.38 -4.31
CA LEU A 38 -5.89 -32.05 -3.52
C LEU A 38 -5.57 -33.46 -4.03
N HIS A 39 -6.58 -34.21 -4.52
CA HIS A 39 -6.36 -35.48 -5.21
C HIS A 39 -5.48 -35.32 -6.45
N ARG A 40 -5.73 -34.30 -7.29
CA ARG A 40 -4.92 -34.04 -8.49
C ARG A 40 -3.46 -33.73 -8.15
N TYR A 41 -3.20 -32.92 -7.12
CA TYR A 41 -1.84 -32.63 -6.66
C TYR A 41 -1.10 -33.88 -6.17
N CYS A 42 -1.76 -34.73 -5.37
CA CYS A 42 -1.17 -36.00 -4.93
C CYS A 42 -1.06 -37.05 -6.04
N ASN A 43 -1.69 -36.85 -7.21
CA ASN A 43 -1.57 -37.74 -8.36
C ASN A 43 -0.56 -37.28 -9.43
N GLY A 44 -0.22 -35.99 -9.48
CA GLY A 44 0.57 -35.42 -10.57
C GLY A 44 -0.29 -34.86 -11.72
N ASP A 45 -1.62 -34.98 -11.62
CA ASP A 45 -2.62 -34.44 -12.58
C ASP A 45 -2.68 -32.90 -12.60
N ALA A 46 -1.99 -32.25 -11.64
CA ALA A 46 -1.74 -30.82 -11.59
C ALA A 46 -0.54 -30.53 -10.67
N VAL A 47 0.25 -29.50 -11.01
CA VAL A 47 1.21 -28.88 -10.09
C VAL A 47 0.65 -27.50 -9.69
N PRO A 48 0.63 -27.12 -8.40
CA PRO A 48 0.13 -25.83 -7.95
C PRO A 48 0.91 -24.65 -8.53
N ASN A 49 0.23 -23.53 -8.86
CA ASN A 49 0.88 -22.28 -9.27
C ASN A 49 1.71 -21.62 -8.15
N GLU A 50 1.41 -21.94 -6.89
CA GLU A 50 2.04 -21.36 -5.70
C GLU A 50 2.47 -22.46 -4.72
N TYR A 51 3.57 -22.24 -4.02
CA TYR A 51 4.06 -23.17 -2.99
C TYR A 51 3.32 -23.06 -1.64
N ALA A 52 2.73 -21.91 -1.30
CA ALA A 52 2.17 -21.67 0.03
C ALA A 52 1.05 -22.69 0.44
N PRO A 53 0.14 -23.13 -0.44
CA PRO A 53 -0.80 -24.22 -0.12
C PRO A 53 -0.11 -25.58 0.10
N VAL A 54 0.99 -25.83 -0.61
CA VAL A 54 1.79 -27.07 -0.53
C VAL A 54 2.53 -27.14 0.81
N GLU A 55 3.14 -26.05 1.22
CA GLU A 55 3.83 -25.95 2.50
C GLU A 55 2.86 -26.13 3.68
N ARG A 56 1.68 -25.49 3.61
CA ARG A 56 0.62 -25.68 4.62
C ARG A 56 0.15 -27.14 4.68
N PHE A 57 0.00 -27.81 3.54
CA PHE A 57 -0.33 -29.23 3.48
C PHE A 57 0.75 -30.09 4.15
N ALA A 58 2.01 -29.89 3.79
CA ALA A 58 3.14 -30.65 4.34
C ALA A 58 3.30 -30.45 5.85
N ARG A 59 3.15 -29.21 6.34
CA ARG A 59 3.10 -28.90 7.79
C ARG A 59 1.92 -29.60 8.48
N LEU A 60 0.72 -29.61 7.88
CA LEU A 60 -0.44 -30.37 8.40
C LEU A 60 -0.27 -31.89 8.34
N CYS A 61 0.62 -32.40 7.48
CA CYS A 61 1.01 -33.81 7.43
C CYS A 61 2.16 -34.17 8.39
N GLY A 62 2.80 -33.20 9.04
CA GLY A 62 3.94 -33.43 9.93
C GLY A 62 5.25 -33.63 9.16
N ALA A 63 5.52 -32.80 8.14
CA ALA A 63 6.81 -32.71 7.48
C ALA A 63 7.88 -32.05 8.39
N THR A 64 9.11 -32.52 8.32
CA THR A 64 10.29 -31.89 8.95
C THR A 64 10.79 -30.69 8.12
N GLY A 65 11.75 -29.91 8.67
CA GLY A 65 12.37 -28.80 7.93
C GLY A 65 13.03 -29.25 6.63
N ASP A 66 13.77 -30.36 6.65
CA ASP A 66 14.46 -30.91 5.49
C ASP A 66 13.48 -31.41 4.42
N GLU A 67 12.38 -32.04 4.84
CA GLU A 67 11.31 -32.50 3.94
C GLU A 67 10.57 -31.33 3.29
N LEU A 68 10.39 -30.21 4.00
CA LEU A 68 9.83 -28.98 3.41
C LEU A 68 10.78 -28.35 2.38
N VAL A 69 12.10 -28.37 2.61
CA VAL A 69 13.10 -27.90 1.64
C VAL A 69 13.13 -28.80 0.40
N GLU A 70 13.11 -30.12 0.59
CA GLU A 70 13.10 -31.08 -0.52
C GLU A 70 11.81 -31.02 -1.34
N LEU A 71 10.66 -30.85 -0.68
CA LEU A 71 9.37 -30.63 -1.34
C LEU A 71 9.35 -29.32 -2.14
N HIS A 72 9.99 -28.26 -1.63
CA HIS A 72 10.13 -26.99 -2.36
C HIS A 72 11.01 -27.14 -3.61
N ARG A 73 12.15 -27.84 -3.51
CA ARG A 73 13.02 -28.15 -4.68
C ARG A 73 12.25 -28.91 -5.76
N ARG A 74 11.51 -29.96 -5.39
CA ARG A 74 10.71 -30.74 -6.35
C ARG A 74 9.58 -29.92 -6.96
N TRP A 75 8.94 -29.05 -6.17
CA TRP A 75 7.93 -28.13 -6.69
C TRP A 75 8.50 -27.16 -7.74
N ILE A 76 9.67 -26.54 -7.48
CA ILE A 76 10.34 -25.66 -8.46
C ILE A 76 10.61 -26.40 -9.77
N VAL A 77 11.13 -27.63 -9.71
CA VAL A 77 11.46 -28.43 -10.90
C VAL A 77 10.20 -28.85 -11.66
N ALA A 78 9.15 -29.29 -10.95
CA ALA A 78 7.86 -29.64 -11.55
C ALA A 78 7.12 -28.44 -12.16
N ASP A 79 7.20 -27.27 -11.52
CA ASP A 79 6.61 -26.03 -12.02
C ASP A 79 7.39 -25.47 -13.23
N ALA A 80 8.72 -25.56 -13.23
CA ALA A 80 9.54 -25.23 -14.40
C ALA A 80 9.27 -26.16 -15.59
N ALA A 81 9.04 -27.46 -15.34
CA ALA A 81 8.61 -28.40 -16.37
C ALA A 81 7.21 -28.07 -16.93
N ARG A 82 6.26 -27.72 -16.05
CA ARG A 82 4.90 -27.27 -16.42
C ARG A 82 4.90 -25.97 -17.23
N ARG A 83 5.78 -25.01 -16.91
CA ARG A 83 5.91 -23.74 -17.62
C ARG A 83 6.65 -23.85 -18.96
N ARG A 84 7.27 -24.99 -19.28
CA ARG A 84 7.93 -25.23 -20.56
C ARG A 84 6.87 -25.32 -21.68
N PRO A 85 6.96 -24.52 -22.76
CA PRO A 85 5.99 -24.61 -23.86
C PRO A 85 6.03 -25.98 -24.52
N ALA A 86 4.86 -26.55 -24.78
CA ALA A 86 4.68 -27.85 -25.43
C ALA A 86 5.08 -27.76 -26.92
N GLY A 87 6.38 -27.90 -27.19
CA GLY A 87 7.01 -27.78 -28.51
C GLY A 87 8.54 -27.66 -28.47
N ALA A 88 9.14 -27.35 -27.32
CA ALA A 88 10.59 -27.27 -27.15
C ALA A 88 11.26 -28.64 -26.92
N GLY A 89 11.31 -29.45 -27.99
CA GLY A 89 11.98 -30.75 -28.07
C GLY A 89 11.43 -31.54 -29.25
N VAL A 90 12.18 -31.88 -30.29
CA VAL A 90 13.60 -32.29 -30.28
C VAL A 90 14.57 -31.21 -30.77
N VAL A 91 15.62 -30.96 -29.99
CA VAL A 91 16.93 -30.51 -30.51
C VAL A 91 17.90 -31.67 -30.30
N ALA A 92 18.46 -32.22 -31.37
CA ALA A 92 19.43 -33.29 -31.30
C ALA A 92 20.77 -32.77 -30.72
N PRO A 93 21.56 -33.60 -30.01
CA PRO A 93 22.83 -33.17 -29.44
C PRO A 93 23.83 -32.80 -30.54
N ALA A 94 24.42 -31.61 -30.44
CA ALA A 94 25.43 -31.13 -31.38
C ALA A 94 26.81 -31.79 -31.11
N PRO A 95 27.45 -32.43 -32.11
CA PRO A 95 28.79 -32.98 -31.98
C PRO A 95 29.87 -31.99 -32.45
N ALA A 96 31.07 -32.12 -31.90
CA ALA A 96 32.30 -31.47 -32.36
C ALA A 96 33.53 -32.27 -31.86
N PRO A 97 34.75 -32.16 -32.45
CA PRO A 97 35.13 -31.42 -33.66
C PRO A 97 36.00 -32.19 -34.70
N ALA A 98 35.81 -31.88 -36.00
CA ALA A 98 36.81 -31.92 -37.10
C ALA A 98 37.54 -33.26 -37.45
N PRO A 99 38.38 -33.37 -38.53
CA PRO A 99 38.54 -32.52 -39.72
C PRO A 99 38.44 -33.29 -41.08
N ALA A 100 38.72 -32.59 -42.20
CA ALA A 100 39.46 -33.04 -43.41
C ALA A 100 38.75 -33.11 -44.80
N SER A 101 39.43 -32.46 -45.77
CA SER A 101 39.52 -32.73 -47.22
C SER A 101 38.34 -32.50 -48.20
N ALA A 102 38.67 -31.86 -49.33
CA ALA A 102 37.85 -31.78 -50.55
C ALA A 102 38.28 -32.86 -51.58
N PRO A 103 37.57 -33.06 -52.73
CA PRO A 103 37.77 -32.18 -53.89
C PRO A 103 36.54 -31.89 -54.80
N VAL A 104 36.79 -31.02 -55.81
CA VAL A 104 36.03 -30.65 -57.03
C VAL A 104 35.76 -31.84 -58.00
N PRO A 105 34.91 -31.78 -59.07
CA PRO A 105 34.55 -30.59 -59.90
C PRO A 105 33.09 -30.46 -60.46
N ALA A 106 32.87 -29.39 -61.25
CA ALA A 106 31.70 -29.14 -62.12
C ALA A 106 32.00 -29.48 -63.61
N PRO A 107 31.07 -29.29 -64.59
CA PRO A 107 31.05 -28.02 -65.35
C PRO A 107 29.74 -27.56 -66.06
N ALA A 108 29.74 -26.28 -66.50
CA ALA A 108 29.00 -25.68 -67.66
C ALA A 108 27.44 -25.54 -67.59
N ALA A 109 26.79 -24.60 -68.31
CA ALA A 109 27.25 -23.68 -69.36
C ALA A 109 26.59 -22.26 -69.34
N VAL A 110 27.21 -21.35 -70.11
CA VAL A 110 26.90 -19.93 -70.43
C VAL A 110 25.46 -19.63 -70.94
N ALA A 111 24.97 -18.39 -71.08
CA ALA A 111 25.58 -17.04 -71.24
C ALA A 111 24.63 -15.91 -70.71
N SER A 112 24.86 -14.58 -70.79
CA SER A 112 25.92 -13.74 -71.40
C SER A 112 25.93 -12.30 -70.77
N ALA A 113 26.76 -11.39 -71.27
CA ALA A 113 26.71 -9.92 -71.05
C ALA A 113 27.10 -9.15 -72.33
N PRO A 114 26.70 -7.86 -72.49
CA PRO A 114 27.67 -6.73 -72.38
C PRO A 114 27.01 -5.43 -71.82
N VAL A 115 27.65 -4.28 -71.53
CA VAL A 115 29.05 -3.82 -71.23
C VAL A 115 28.92 -2.47 -70.49
N VAL A 116 29.94 -2.04 -69.71
CA VAL A 116 29.98 -0.76 -68.96
C VAL A 116 31.01 0.21 -69.57
N PRO A 117 30.80 1.53 -69.46
CA PRO A 117 31.88 2.38 -68.94
C PRO A 117 31.45 3.46 -67.92
N ASP A 118 32.39 3.77 -67.02
CA ASP A 118 32.47 4.88 -66.05
C ASP A 118 32.97 6.19 -66.74
N PRO A 119 33.20 7.37 -66.08
CA PRO A 119 33.01 7.76 -64.67
C PRO A 119 32.39 9.19 -64.44
N GLU A 120 32.34 9.63 -63.16
CA GLU A 120 32.30 11.03 -62.67
C GLU A 120 33.53 11.88 -63.13
N PRO A 121 33.64 13.24 -62.97
CA PRO A 121 33.02 14.14 -61.95
C PRO A 121 32.69 15.63 -62.33
N VAL A 122 32.37 16.44 -61.29
CA VAL A 122 32.48 17.93 -61.11
C VAL A 122 31.24 18.85 -61.40
N VAL A 123 31.04 19.80 -60.47
CA VAL A 123 30.08 20.95 -60.34
C VAL A 123 30.57 22.24 -61.08
N PRO A 124 29.97 23.47 -61.04
CA PRO A 124 28.82 24.04 -60.26
C PRO A 124 27.84 25.01 -61.03
N GLU A 125 26.85 25.58 -60.32
CA GLU A 125 26.45 27.04 -60.27
C GLU A 125 25.36 27.21 -59.16
N SER A 126 25.34 28.19 -58.23
CA SER A 126 25.30 29.68 -58.28
C SER A 126 23.88 30.25 -58.56
N SER A 127 23.30 31.29 -57.92
CA SER A 127 23.67 32.24 -56.81
C SER A 127 22.36 32.58 -56.04
N ALA A 128 22.21 32.83 -54.73
CA ALA A 128 23.03 33.27 -53.59
C ALA A 128 22.96 34.80 -53.26
N ALA A 129 22.27 35.18 -52.16
CA ALA A 129 22.28 36.49 -51.45
C ALA A 129 21.61 36.36 -50.04
N GLY A 130 22.12 36.90 -48.92
CA GLY A 130 23.49 37.37 -48.62
C GLY A 130 23.59 38.67 -47.79
N VAL A 131 23.61 38.60 -46.45
CA VAL A 131 24.12 39.65 -45.52
C VAL A 131 24.84 38.99 -44.32
N ALA A 132 25.79 39.67 -43.68
CA ALA A 132 26.92 39.12 -42.90
C ALA A 132 26.83 39.26 -41.35
N PRO A 133 27.76 38.66 -40.55
CA PRO A 133 27.61 38.41 -39.11
C PRO A 133 28.57 39.21 -38.19
N ALA A 134 28.74 38.74 -36.93
CA ALA A 134 29.81 39.11 -35.98
C ALA A 134 30.41 37.84 -35.29
N GLU A 135 31.52 37.98 -34.56
CA GLU A 135 32.56 36.92 -34.43
C GLU A 135 32.93 36.46 -32.98
N VAL A 136 33.38 35.18 -32.87
CA VAL A 136 34.27 34.42 -31.90
C VAL A 136 34.62 34.97 -30.48
N PRO A 137 35.00 34.13 -29.45
CA PRO A 137 35.89 32.94 -29.56
C PRO A 137 35.73 31.67 -28.66
N VAL A 138 36.24 30.58 -29.23
CA VAL A 138 36.93 29.36 -28.73
C VAL A 138 37.11 29.09 -27.22
N ALA A 139 36.84 27.84 -26.80
CA ALA A 139 37.60 27.11 -25.77
C ALA A 139 37.45 25.57 -25.91
N ASP A 140 38.56 24.82 -25.81
CA ASP A 140 38.61 23.34 -25.77
C ASP A 140 38.62 22.81 -24.32
N ALA A 141 37.97 21.67 -24.05
CA ALA A 141 38.12 20.93 -22.78
C ALA A 141 37.83 19.42 -22.90
N VAL A 142 38.85 18.59 -22.67
CA VAL A 142 38.73 17.12 -22.55
C VAL A 142 38.56 16.72 -21.07
N GLY A 143 37.59 15.86 -20.74
CA GLY A 143 37.42 15.41 -19.34
C GLY A 143 36.41 14.29 -19.08
N GLY A 144 36.83 13.03 -19.20
CA GLY A 144 36.02 11.88 -18.77
C GLY A 144 36.16 11.57 -17.28
N GLY A 145 35.14 11.89 -16.47
CA GLY A 145 35.10 11.60 -15.03
C GLY A 145 34.90 10.12 -14.69
N ARG A 146 35.70 9.56 -13.77
CA ARG A 146 35.69 8.13 -13.39
C ARG A 146 35.21 7.93 -11.96
N SER A 147 34.54 6.81 -11.68
CA SER A 147 33.98 6.51 -10.35
C SER A 147 35.05 6.26 -9.28
N PRO A 148 34.80 6.65 -8.00
CA PRO A 148 35.86 6.76 -6.98
C PRO A 148 36.32 5.43 -6.36
N TRP A 149 35.60 4.31 -6.56
CA TRP A 149 35.85 3.04 -5.83
C TRP A 149 37.01 2.18 -6.35
N ALA A 150 37.80 2.67 -7.30
CA ALA A 150 38.88 1.92 -7.95
C ALA A 150 40.17 1.75 -7.11
N ARG A 151 40.30 2.38 -5.92
CA ARG A 151 41.58 2.41 -5.15
C ARG A 151 41.46 1.93 -3.69
N LEU A 152 41.08 0.67 -3.49
CA LEU A 152 41.24 -0.06 -2.21
C LEU A 152 42.01 -1.37 -2.43
N SER A 153 43.09 -1.55 -1.65
CA SER A 153 44.10 -2.60 -1.89
C SER A 153 43.60 -4.01 -1.63
N ARG A 154 44.23 -5.01 -2.26
CA ARG A 154 43.91 -6.44 -2.04
C ARG A 154 44.18 -6.90 -0.59
N ARG A 155 45.14 -6.29 0.13
CA ARG A 155 45.46 -6.64 1.52
C ARG A 155 44.35 -6.23 2.49
N THR A 156 43.72 -5.07 2.26
CA THR A 156 42.60 -4.56 3.07
C THR A 156 41.38 -5.50 3.04
N ARG A 157 41.15 -6.19 1.92
CA ARG A 157 40.01 -7.12 1.75
C ARG A 157 40.16 -8.43 2.55
N VAL A 158 41.37 -8.81 2.95
CA VAL A 158 41.62 -10.05 3.72
C VAL A 158 41.32 -9.85 5.21
N LEU A 159 41.62 -8.68 5.77
CA LEU A 159 41.38 -8.39 7.19
C LEU A 159 39.89 -8.33 7.54
N ILE A 160 39.03 -7.86 6.62
CA ILE A 160 37.57 -7.83 6.81
C ILE A 160 36.98 -9.24 6.89
N ALA A 161 37.57 -10.22 6.21
CA ALA A 161 37.13 -11.63 6.28
C ALA A 161 37.50 -12.32 7.60
N ALA A 162 38.54 -11.86 8.31
CA ALA A 162 38.98 -12.46 9.57
C ALA A 162 38.12 -12.08 10.78
N ALA A 163 37.45 -10.91 10.75
CA ALA A 163 36.61 -10.44 11.86
C ALA A 163 35.28 -11.20 12.00
N GLY A 164 34.81 -11.89 10.95
CA GLY A 164 33.52 -12.58 10.92
C GLY A 164 33.44 -13.92 11.66
N VAL A 165 34.56 -14.42 12.20
CA VAL A 165 34.64 -15.80 12.77
C VAL A 165 34.78 -15.80 14.31
N ALA A 166 35.00 -14.64 14.93
CA ALA A 166 35.37 -14.52 16.36
C ALA A 166 34.23 -14.09 17.31
N ALA A 167 32.96 -14.22 16.91
CA ALA A 167 31.80 -13.73 17.68
C ALA A 167 30.73 -14.80 18.02
N LEU A 168 31.00 -16.09 17.74
CA LEU A 168 30.04 -17.20 17.89
C LEU A 168 30.36 -18.17 19.04
N LEU A 169 30.96 -17.68 20.13
CA LEU A 169 31.27 -18.48 21.33
C LEU A 169 30.99 -17.72 22.64
N VAL A 170 29.71 -17.66 23.05
CA VAL A 170 29.31 -17.39 24.44
C VAL A 170 28.16 -18.33 24.84
N PRO A 171 28.39 -19.33 25.70
CA PRO A 171 27.32 -20.19 26.23
C PRO A 171 26.73 -19.60 27.52
N THR A 172 25.41 -19.36 27.55
CA THR A 172 24.69 -18.94 28.76
C THR A 172 23.87 -20.10 29.34
N SER A 173 24.46 -20.86 30.26
CA SER A 173 23.79 -21.92 31.02
C SER A 173 23.36 -21.42 32.40
N VAL A 174 22.05 -21.39 32.67
CA VAL A 174 21.49 -21.29 34.04
C VAL A 174 20.30 -22.24 34.12
N VAL A 175 20.22 -23.00 35.23
CA VAL A 175 19.15 -23.98 35.50
C VAL A 175 18.65 -23.81 36.94
N ALA A 176 17.35 -23.62 37.09
CA ALA A 176 16.55 -23.62 38.32
C ALA A 176 15.07 -23.59 37.83
N ALA A 177 14.12 -24.49 38.15
CA ALA A 177 13.90 -25.34 39.33
C ALA A 177 13.81 -24.51 40.62
N ASP A 178 12.70 -24.47 41.37
CA ASP A 178 11.55 -25.40 41.42
C ASP A 178 10.26 -24.64 41.83
N LEU A 179 9.09 -25.30 41.76
CA LEU A 179 7.94 -25.13 42.69
C LEU A 179 6.74 -25.98 42.27
N VAL A 180 6.71 -27.25 42.69
CA VAL A 180 5.49 -28.08 42.68
C VAL A 180 4.82 -28.08 44.06
N GLY A 181 3.59 -27.56 44.11
CA GLY A 181 2.51 -28.11 44.92
C GLY A 181 2.42 -27.74 46.41
N ALA A 182 1.31 -27.09 46.77
CA ALA A 182 0.63 -27.32 48.04
C ALA A 182 -0.90 -27.33 47.80
N ARG A 183 -1.61 -28.20 48.51
CA ARG A 183 -3.05 -28.50 48.35
C ARG A 183 -3.82 -27.98 49.56
N ALA A 184 -4.99 -27.38 49.33
CA ALA A 184 -6.02 -27.20 50.35
C ALA A 184 -7.40 -27.38 49.71
N GLU A 185 -8.31 -28.05 50.42
CA GLU A 185 -9.67 -28.35 49.98
C GLU A 185 -10.70 -27.60 50.82
N GLY A 186 -11.86 -27.30 50.21
CA GLY A 186 -13.00 -26.68 50.86
C GLY A 186 -14.01 -26.21 49.81
N GLY A 187 -15.25 -26.70 49.85
CA GLY A 187 -16.22 -26.40 48.80
C GLY A 187 -17.66 -26.74 49.14
N ALA A 188 -18.46 -26.94 48.08
CA ALA A 188 -19.87 -27.34 48.04
C ALA A 188 -20.97 -26.25 48.28
N ALA A 189 -22.16 -26.59 47.77
CA ALA A 189 -23.49 -26.06 48.11
C ALA A 189 -23.94 -24.67 47.57
N ALA A 190 -24.25 -24.63 46.28
CA ALA A 190 -25.56 -24.15 45.81
C ALA A 190 -26.41 -25.41 45.41
N PRO A 191 -27.74 -25.37 45.13
CA PRO A 191 -28.61 -24.19 44.91
C PRO A 191 -29.97 -24.23 45.67
N GLY A 192 -30.80 -23.20 45.45
CA GLY A 192 -32.23 -23.17 45.79
C GLY A 192 -33.08 -22.72 44.60
N ARG A 193 -34.34 -23.19 44.49
CA ARG A 193 -35.19 -23.08 43.29
C ARG A 193 -36.62 -22.60 43.62
N GLY A 194 -37.18 -21.75 42.75
CA GLY A 194 -38.60 -21.33 42.72
C GLY A 194 -38.77 -20.20 41.70
N GLU A 195 -39.50 -20.25 40.58
CA GLU A 195 -40.55 -21.13 40.01
C GLU A 195 -42.00 -20.66 40.17
N ARG A 196 -42.40 -19.74 39.28
CA ARG A 196 -43.68 -19.63 38.50
C ARG A 196 -43.51 -18.40 37.58
N ALA A 197 -43.82 -18.40 36.28
CA ALA A 197 -45.00 -18.87 35.53
C ALA A 197 -46.21 -17.93 35.65
N GLY A 198 -46.61 -17.35 34.52
CA GLY A 198 -47.72 -16.40 34.35
C GLY A 198 -47.60 -15.77 32.96
N ASP A 199 -48.67 -15.87 32.16
CA ASP A 199 -48.75 -15.40 30.77
C ASP A 199 -49.78 -14.24 30.67
N ASP A 200 -50.12 -13.85 29.44
CA ASP A 200 -51.27 -13.05 29.01
C ASP A 200 -51.20 -11.50 29.01
N THR A 201 -50.88 -10.98 27.83
CA THR A 201 -51.81 -10.28 26.90
C THR A 201 -52.79 -9.18 27.40
N PHE A 202 -52.84 -8.10 26.59
CA PHE A 202 -53.99 -7.20 26.29
C PHE A 202 -54.13 -5.83 27.03
N PHE A 203 -54.41 -4.81 26.21
CA PHE A 203 -54.75 -3.39 26.51
C PHE A 203 -56.23 -3.15 26.10
N PRO A 204 -56.85 -1.93 26.19
CA PRO A 204 -56.84 -0.83 27.18
C PRO A 204 -58.34 -0.60 27.62
N PRO A 205 -58.99 0.60 27.67
CA PRO A 205 -58.60 2.01 27.92
C PRO A 205 -59.49 2.71 29.02
N ALA A 206 -59.48 4.06 29.01
CA ALA A 206 -60.53 4.97 29.55
C ALA A 206 -60.59 5.16 31.09
N THR A 207 -61.06 6.27 31.68
CA THR A 207 -61.33 7.67 31.24
C THR A 207 -61.65 8.51 32.50
N THR A 208 -61.49 9.86 32.48
CA THR A 208 -62.53 10.89 32.81
C THR A 208 -61.94 12.32 32.75
N SER A 209 -62.74 13.27 32.27
CA SER A 209 -62.45 14.72 32.06
C SER A 209 -63.20 15.58 33.14
N PRO A 210 -63.42 16.92 33.10
CA PRO A 210 -63.49 17.87 31.96
C PRO A 210 -62.77 19.25 32.15
N GLY A 211 -62.83 20.10 31.12
CA GLY A 211 -62.63 21.57 31.18
C GLY A 211 -63.97 22.33 31.33
N PRO A 212 -64.22 23.50 30.68
CA PRO A 212 -63.37 24.25 29.74
C PRO A 212 -63.46 25.82 29.83
N SER A 213 -62.84 26.50 28.84
CA SER A 213 -63.20 27.84 28.27
C SER A 213 -62.92 29.16 29.02
N GLY A 214 -62.38 30.16 28.29
CA GLY A 214 -62.49 31.59 28.65
C GLY A 214 -61.31 32.51 28.23
N SER A 215 -61.45 33.22 27.10
CA SER A 215 -60.66 34.41 26.70
C SER A 215 -61.64 35.44 26.10
N PRO A 216 -61.40 36.77 26.06
CA PRO A 216 -60.20 37.48 25.56
C PRO A 216 -59.63 38.48 26.62
N ASP A 217 -58.83 39.54 26.38
CA ASP A 217 -58.56 40.34 25.17
C ASP A 217 -57.21 41.12 25.18
N SER A 218 -56.81 41.57 23.97
CA SER A 218 -55.85 42.60 23.54
C SER A 218 -54.85 43.26 24.53
N ALA A 219 -53.55 43.23 24.17
CA ALA A 219 -52.85 44.39 23.57
C ALA A 219 -51.34 44.13 23.26
N ALA A 220 -50.85 44.69 22.15
CA ALA A 220 -49.43 44.93 21.83
C ALA A 220 -49.31 46.32 21.16
N PRO A 221 -48.18 47.03 21.29
CA PRO A 221 -47.08 46.98 20.29
C PRO A 221 -45.68 46.83 20.96
N SER A 222 -44.61 46.33 20.35
CA SER A 222 -43.88 46.70 19.10
C SER A 222 -43.17 48.07 19.16
N GLY A 223 -41.83 48.11 19.13
CA GLY A 223 -41.05 49.36 19.02
C GLY A 223 -39.55 49.26 19.34
N ASP A 224 -38.73 48.97 18.33
CA ASP A 224 -37.37 49.54 18.17
C ASP A 224 -37.51 50.97 17.60
N PRO A 225 -36.56 51.94 17.78
CA PRO A 225 -35.14 51.75 17.45
C PRO A 225 -34.09 52.53 18.30
N SER A 226 -32.82 52.41 17.89
CA SER A 226 -31.67 53.34 18.14
C SER A 226 -31.92 54.77 17.59
N PRO A 227 -31.10 55.84 17.85
CA PRO A 227 -29.65 55.83 18.23
C PRO A 227 -29.14 56.97 19.17
N SER A 228 -27.81 57.03 19.38
CA SER A 228 -26.98 58.20 19.78
C SER A 228 -25.49 57.83 19.62
N GLY A 229 -24.52 58.69 19.26
CA GLY A 229 -24.50 60.10 18.81
C GLY A 229 -23.03 60.49 18.44
N SER A 230 -22.78 61.55 17.67
CA SER A 230 -21.41 61.93 17.17
C SER A 230 -21.28 63.40 16.71
N ALA A 231 -20.05 63.84 16.42
CA ALA A 231 -19.58 65.21 16.06
C ALA A 231 -19.50 66.20 17.26
N ASP A 232 -18.62 67.23 17.32
CA ASP A 232 -17.69 67.89 16.36
C ASP A 232 -16.22 67.86 16.93
N GLU A 233 -15.10 67.87 16.17
CA GLU A 233 -14.43 68.95 15.37
C GLU A 233 -13.97 70.20 16.17
N SER A 234 -12.81 70.87 15.94
CA SER A 234 -11.61 70.64 15.08
C SER A 234 -10.41 71.56 15.49
N ALA A 235 -9.23 71.40 14.84
CA ALA A 235 -7.94 72.15 15.00
C ALA A 235 -7.10 71.87 16.28
N ASP A 236 -5.76 72.02 16.32
CA ASP A 236 -4.79 72.70 15.42
C ASP A 236 -3.44 71.92 15.28
N GLU A 237 -2.56 72.34 14.35
CA GLU A 237 -1.22 71.73 14.06
C GLU A 237 -0.06 72.44 14.86
N PRO A 238 1.28 72.12 14.80
CA PRO A 238 2.03 71.63 13.62
C PRO A 238 3.23 70.64 13.81
N SER A 239 3.67 70.06 12.68
CA SER A 239 5.08 69.77 12.26
C SER A 239 6.08 68.99 13.15
N GLY A 240 6.75 67.94 12.60
CA GLY A 240 7.88 67.31 13.29
C GLY A 240 8.56 66.06 12.67
N GLU A 241 8.72 65.94 11.36
CA GLU A 241 9.56 64.88 10.74
C GLU A 241 11.07 65.21 10.85
N PRO A 242 12.03 64.24 10.78
CA PRO A 242 12.18 63.32 9.63
C PRO A 242 12.67 61.87 9.87
N SER A 243 12.28 61.00 8.93
CA SER A 243 13.08 59.96 8.25
C SER A 243 14.19 59.16 8.98
N ALA A 244 14.01 57.83 9.05
CA ALA A 244 15.01 56.82 8.63
C ALA A 244 14.38 55.42 8.50
N GLU A 245 14.74 54.66 7.44
CA GLU A 245 14.45 53.22 7.31
C GLU A 245 15.48 52.36 8.07
N PRO A 246 15.13 51.13 8.43
CA PRO A 246 15.63 49.97 7.67
C PRO A 246 14.48 49.24 6.96
N SER A 247 14.62 48.80 5.71
CA SER A 247 15.56 47.77 5.20
C SER A 247 15.34 46.39 5.84
N ALA A 248 15.30 45.35 5.01
CA ALA A 248 14.88 44.01 5.42
C ALA A 248 15.96 43.27 6.22
N ASP A 249 15.56 42.65 7.33
CA ASP A 249 16.30 41.53 7.93
C ASP A 249 15.92 40.21 7.23
N GLU A 250 16.93 39.39 6.98
CA GLU A 250 16.79 38.05 6.38
C GLU A 250 16.21 37.05 7.41
N PRO A 251 15.59 35.93 6.96
CA PRO A 251 15.26 34.84 7.89
C PRO A 251 16.56 34.34 8.54
N PRO A 252 16.56 34.03 9.85
CA PRO A 252 17.78 33.63 10.54
C PRO A 252 18.31 32.31 9.95
N GLU A 253 19.52 32.37 9.37
CA GLU A 253 20.27 31.18 9.03
C GLU A 253 20.64 30.42 10.31
N ASP A 254 20.04 29.25 10.50
CA ASP A 254 20.38 28.32 11.58
C ASP A 254 21.72 27.64 11.27
N ASP A 255 22.82 28.40 11.31
CA ASP A 255 24.20 27.87 11.29
C ASP A 255 24.55 27.23 12.64
N GLY A 256 23.65 26.36 13.11
CA GLY A 256 23.86 25.41 14.17
C GLY A 256 24.85 24.36 13.71
N SER A 257 26.15 24.72 13.68
CA SER A 257 27.29 23.85 13.39
C SER A 257 27.22 22.59 14.28
N ALA A 258 26.57 21.56 13.76
CA ALA A 258 26.28 20.34 14.48
C ALA A 258 27.57 19.53 14.68
N ALA A 259 28.19 19.71 15.86
CA ALA A 259 28.92 18.63 16.49
C ALA A 259 28.03 17.35 16.46
N PRO A 260 28.59 16.15 16.26
CA PRO A 260 27.81 14.94 15.96
C PRO A 260 26.99 14.49 17.17
N GLY A 261 25.83 15.12 17.34
CA GLY A 261 24.89 14.86 18.41
C GLY A 261 24.30 13.47 18.25
N THR A 262 24.28 12.72 19.36
CA THR A 262 23.41 11.56 19.49
C THR A 262 21.98 12.00 19.16
N GLY A 263 21.30 11.32 18.23
CA GLY A 263 20.01 11.77 17.66
C GLY A 263 18.79 11.68 18.59
N LEU A 264 19.04 11.80 19.90
CA LEU A 264 18.06 11.93 20.97
C LEU A 264 17.08 13.06 20.64
N GLY A 265 15.78 12.75 20.60
CA GLY A 265 14.75 13.74 20.31
C GLY A 265 14.59 14.12 18.85
N ALA A 266 15.18 13.37 17.91
CA ALA A 266 14.79 13.42 16.51
C ALA A 266 13.33 12.95 16.31
N PRO A 267 12.60 13.49 15.31
CA PRO A 267 11.28 13.02 14.93
C PRO A 267 11.32 11.59 14.36
N PRO A 268 10.18 10.86 14.37
CA PRO A 268 10.04 9.64 13.59
C PRO A 268 10.00 9.95 12.08
N ALA A 269 10.46 9.02 11.27
CA ALA A 269 10.17 9.00 9.84
C ALA A 269 8.79 8.37 9.60
N VAL A 270 8.04 8.91 8.64
CA VAL A 270 6.75 8.35 8.19
C VAL A 270 6.76 8.24 6.67
N THR A 271 6.35 7.09 6.15
CA THR A 271 6.19 6.84 4.72
C THR A 271 4.80 6.32 4.41
N LEU A 272 4.19 6.82 3.33
CA LEU A 272 2.98 6.26 2.73
C LEU A 272 3.36 4.97 2.00
N SER A 273 3.18 3.81 2.65
CA SER A 273 3.53 2.49 2.09
C SER A 273 2.45 1.94 1.16
N SER A 274 1.21 2.40 1.28
CA SER A 274 0.17 2.24 0.26
C SER A 274 -0.86 3.37 0.31
N TYR A 275 -1.51 3.62 -0.83
CA TYR A 275 -2.69 4.48 -0.95
C TYR A 275 -4.01 3.69 -0.92
N ASN A 276 -3.92 2.37 -1.02
CA ASN A 276 -5.00 1.42 -0.74
C ASN A 276 -4.39 0.15 -0.12
N TRP A 277 -4.50 -0.05 1.20
CA TRP A 277 -3.94 -1.22 1.88
C TRP A 277 -4.72 -2.52 1.64
N GLU A 278 -5.92 -2.44 1.07
CA GLU A 278 -6.77 -3.60 0.74
C GLU A 278 -6.59 -4.05 -0.72
N GLU A 279 -5.59 -3.55 -1.46
CA GLU A 279 -5.44 -3.87 -2.88
C GLU A 279 -5.42 -5.37 -3.18
N PRO A 280 -6.22 -5.83 -4.18
CA PRO A 280 -6.86 -5.04 -5.24
C PRO A 280 -8.24 -4.42 -4.93
N CYS A 281 -8.78 -4.54 -3.72
CA CYS A 281 -10.17 -4.19 -3.38
C CYS A 281 -10.59 -2.73 -3.52
N GLY A 282 -11.92 -2.54 -3.59
CA GLY A 282 -12.67 -1.50 -2.87
C GLY A 282 -12.57 -0.06 -3.39
N GLN A 283 -11.45 0.31 -4.00
CA GLN A 283 -11.19 1.69 -4.36
C GLN A 283 -12.01 2.11 -5.59
N PHE A 284 -12.87 3.10 -5.37
CA PHE A 284 -13.45 3.89 -6.45
C PHE A 284 -12.57 5.11 -6.74
N TYR A 285 -12.51 5.51 -8.00
CA TYR A 285 -12.11 6.85 -8.41
C TYR A 285 -13.27 7.57 -9.10
N LEU A 286 -13.44 8.86 -8.82
CA LEU A 286 -14.43 9.71 -9.48
C LEU A 286 -13.79 10.42 -10.68
N LEU A 287 -14.35 10.26 -11.88
CA LEU A 287 -13.86 10.92 -13.11
C LEU A 287 -14.92 11.83 -13.74
N ASN A 288 -14.48 12.97 -14.27
CA ASN A 288 -15.34 13.91 -15.00
C ASN A 288 -15.63 13.45 -16.46
N ARG A 289 -16.17 12.24 -16.63
CA ARG A 289 -16.51 11.63 -17.93
C ARG A 289 -17.43 10.42 -17.77
N GLY A 290 -18.15 10.08 -18.84
CA GLY A 290 -18.84 8.79 -18.98
C GLY A 290 -17.87 7.63 -19.27
N PRO A 291 -18.38 6.39 -19.31
CA PRO A 291 -17.56 5.17 -19.40
C PRO A 291 -16.86 4.98 -20.76
N GLU A 292 -17.38 5.61 -21.81
CA GLU A 292 -16.78 5.59 -23.15
C GLU A 292 -15.46 6.36 -23.16
N GLY A 293 -14.40 5.77 -23.74
CA GLY A 293 -13.08 6.38 -23.80
C GLY A 293 -12.32 6.44 -22.47
N VAL A 294 -12.72 5.62 -21.49
CA VAL A 294 -11.95 5.36 -20.26
C VAL A 294 -11.16 4.06 -20.42
N ASP A 295 -9.84 4.10 -20.22
CA ASP A 295 -8.99 2.90 -20.26
C ASP A 295 -9.49 1.83 -19.27
N PRO A 296 -9.19 0.53 -19.49
CA PRO A 296 -9.35 -0.50 -18.46
C PRO A 296 -8.69 -0.14 -17.12
N PRO A 297 -9.16 -0.69 -15.99
CA PRO A 297 -8.49 -0.53 -14.71
C PRO A 297 -7.10 -1.19 -14.79
N PRO A 298 -6.02 -0.47 -14.44
CA PRO A 298 -4.68 -1.00 -14.55
C PRO A 298 -4.35 -1.92 -13.35
N PRO A 299 -3.19 -2.61 -13.38
CA PRO A 299 -2.63 -3.27 -12.20
C PRO A 299 -2.58 -2.35 -10.97
N PRO A 300 -2.68 -2.89 -9.74
CA PRO A 300 -2.95 -2.11 -8.54
C PRO A 300 -2.05 -0.88 -8.33
N GLN A 301 -0.73 -1.07 -8.42
CA GLN A 301 0.25 -0.01 -8.23
C GLN A 301 0.11 1.20 -9.21
N ASP A 302 -0.50 1.00 -10.37
CA ASP A 302 -0.61 2.00 -11.44
C ASP A 302 -1.94 2.79 -11.38
N ARG A 303 -2.92 2.33 -10.57
CA ARG A 303 -4.28 2.91 -10.51
C ARG A 303 -4.30 4.38 -10.12
N ARG A 304 -3.45 4.79 -9.19
CA ARG A 304 -3.36 6.20 -8.78
C ARG A 304 -2.73 7.08 -9.87
N GLY A 305 -1.89 6.50 -10.74
CA GLY A 305 -1.39 7.13 -11.96
C GLY A 305 -2.48 7.28 -13.03
N TRP A 306 -3.27 6.23 -13.26
CA TRP A 306 -4.46 6.24 -14.12
C TRP A 306 -5.50 7.28 -13.66
N ALA A 307 -5.77 7.37 -12.36
CA ALA A 307 -6.68 8.37 -11.81
C ALA A 307 -6.16 9.80 -12.05
N ARG A 308 -4.86 10.03 -11.83
CA ARG A 308 -4.18 11.31 -12.10
C ARG A 308 -4.21 11.67 -13.60
N LYS A 309 -4.04 10.72 -14.53
CA LYS A 309 -4.20 10.90 -16.00
C LYS A 309 -5.58 11.48 -16.35
N TYR A 310 -6.61 11.10 -15.61
CA TYR A 310 -7.99 11.56 -15.83
C TYR A 310 -8.42 12.76 -14.97
N GLY A 311 -7.54 13.31 -14.14
CA GLY A 311 -7.88 14.37 -13.17
C GLY A 311 -8.83 13.91 -12.06
N GLY A 312 -8.89 12.59 -11.82
CA GLY A 312 -9.82 11.96 -10.88
C GLY A 312 -9.42 12.10 -9.41
N VAL A 313 -10.36 11.76 -8.54
CA VAL A 313 -10.19 11.79 -7.07
C VAL A 313 -10.66 10.49 -6.42
N GLU A 314 -10.16 10.20 -5.23
CA GLU A 314 -10.50 8.99 -4.45
C GLU A 314 -11.97 9.08 -3.98
N GLY A 315 -12.78 8.08 -4.31
CA GLY A 315 -14.23 8.08 -4.13
C GLY A 315 -14.69 7.24 -2.94
N GLY A 316 -15.52 7.83 -2.07
CA GLY A 316 -16.11 7.17 -0.90
C GLY A 316 -15.16 7.00 0.29
N ASN A 317 -13.98 6.46 0.05
CA ASN A 317 -12.93 6.28 1.05
C ASN A 317 -11.53 6.31 0.44
N THR A 318 -10.55 6.65 1.28
CA THR A 318 -9.11 6.54 1.01
C THR A 318 -8.49 5.60 2.05
N LEU A 319 -7.86 4.53 1.60
CA LEU A 319 -7.34 3.44 2.43
C LEU A 319 -5.80 3.52 2.59
N LEU A 320 -5.30 4.56 3.26
CA LEU A 320 -3.85 4.77 3.41
C LEU A 320 -3.18 3.75 4.34
N GLN A 321 -1.96 3.33 4.00
CA GLN A 321 -1.04 2.70 4.96
C GLN A 321 0.11 3.65 5.26
N LEU A 322 0.34 3.88 6.55
CA LEU A 322 1.51 4.58 7.05
C LEU A 322 2.46 3.58 7.70
N THR A 323 3.72 3.59 7.29
CA THR A 323 4.81 2.93 8.01
C THR A 323 5.59 3.98 8.80
N VAL A 324 5.76 3.77 10.10
CA VAL A 324 6.37 4.72 11.03
C VAL A 324 7.58 4.10 11.71
N GLN A 325 8.75 4.73 11.60
CA GLN A 325 10.02 4.23 12.10
C GLN A 325 10.76 5.33 12.88
N GLY A 326 11.44 4.97 13.97
CA GLY A 326 12.33 5.90 14.67
C GLY A 326 13.61 6.13 13.87
N THR A 327 14.10 7.36 13.84
CA THR A 327 15.37 7.71 13.17
C THR A 327 16.61 7.26 13.97
N VAL A 328 16.42 6.83 15.22
CA VAL A 328 17.45 6.32 16.15
C VAL A 328 16.94 5.12 16.96
N ARG A 329 17.83 4.45 17.71
CA ARG A 329 17.51 3.27 18.53
C ARG A 329 16.62 3.60 19.74
N GLU A 330 16.72 4.81 20.24
CA GLU A 330 15.93 5.30 21.36
C GLU A 330 14.45 5.39 21.00
N ALA A 331 13.59 5.03 21.95
CA ALA A 331 12.16 4.91 21.73
C ALA A 331 11.49 6.26 21.43
N VAL A 332 10.93 6.40 20.23
CA VAL A 332 10.01 7.47 19.88
C VAL A 332 8.59 7.02 20.24
N VAL A 333 7.91 7.76 21.12
CA VAL A 333 6.52 7.51 21.51
C VAL A 333 5.60 8.29 20.58
N LEU A 334 4.73 7.57 19.87
CA LEU A 334 3.65 8.14 19.06
C LEU A 334 2.44 8.34 19.98
N LYS A 335 2.03 9.59 20.22
CA LYS A 335 1.00 9.95 21.22
C LYS A 335 -0.42 9.97 20.66
N GLY A 336 -0.58 10.22 19.37
CA GLY A 336 -1.90 10.32 18.72
C GLY A 336 -1.78 10.76 17.26
N LEU A 337 -2.77 10.38 16.45
CA LEU A 337 -2.94 10.80 15.06
C LEU A 337 -4.21 11.63 14.95
N TYR A 338 -4.14 12.76 14.23
CA TYR A 338 -5.22 13.73 14.11
C TYR A 338 -5.48 14.06 12.63
N VAL A 339 -6.76 14.19 12.25
CA VAL A 339 -7.18 14.63 10.91
C VAL A 339 -7.32 16.15 10.90
N ARG A 340 -6.86 16.78 9.82
CA ARG A 340 -7.00 18.22 9.57
C ARG A 340 -7.68 18.45 8.23
N VAL A 341 -8.94 18.91 8.28
CA VAL A 341 -9.69 19.31 7.08
C VAL A 341 -9.25 20.71 6.67
N VAL A 342 -8.78 20.84 5.42
CA VAL A 342 -8.37 22.09 4.78
C VAL A 342 -9.54 22.73 4.04
N SER A 343 -10.37 21.94 3.37
CA SER A 343 -11.61 22.42 2.77
C SER A 343 -12.67 21.32 2.66
N ARG A 344 -13.94 21.71 2.68
CA ARG A 344 -15.11 20.85 2.49
C ARG A 344 -16.04 21.50 1.49
N LYS A 345 -16.45 20.76 0.46
CA LYS A 345 -17.27 21.24 -0.67
C LYS A 345 -18.34 20.20 -1.03
N SER A 346 -19.34 20.60 -1.81
CA SER A 346 -20.27 19.65 -2.43
C SER A 346 -19.48 18.67 -3.32
N PRO A 347 -19.78 17.36 -3.31
CA PRO A 347 -19.12 16.40 -4.19
C PRO A 347 -19.33 16.78 -5.66
N PRO A 348 -18.30 16.69 -6.52
CA PRO A 348 -18.50 16.91 -7.95
C PRO A 348 -19.47 15.87 -8.54
N PRO A 349 -20.26 16.20 -9.57
CA PRO A 349 -21.24 15.29 -10.18
C PRO A 349 -20.59 14.28 -11.15
N TRP A 350 -19.49 13.68 -10.71
CA TRP A 350 -18.62 12.79 -11.48
C TRP A 350 -19.00 11.32 -11.30
N SER A 351 -18.87 10.52 -12.34
CA SER A 351 -19.10 9.07 -12.30
C SER A 351 -18.00 8.35 -11.51
N ALA A 352 -18.36 7.28 -10.81
CA ALA A 352 -17.46 6.46 -10.01
C ALA A 352 -17.01 5.21 -10.79
N TYR A 353 -15.73 4.86 -10.68
CA TYR A 353 -15.12 3.72 -11.38
C TYR A 353 -14.46 2.80 -10.36
N LEU A 354 -14.96 1.58 -10.22
CA LEU A 354 -14.43 0.55 -9.32
C LEU A 354 -13.18 -0.08 -9.94
N MET A 355 -12.06 -0.03 -9.22
CA MET A 355 -10.77 -0.49 -9.73
C MET A 355 -10.53 -2.01 -9.63
N GLY A 356 -11.35 -2.74 -8.86
CA GLY A 356 -11.20 -4.18 -8.68
C GLY A 356 -12.43 -4.84 -8.07
N ASN A 357 -12.86 -5.93 -8.70
CA ASN A 357 -13.95 -6.79 -8.23
C ASN A 357 -13.36 -7.99 -7.48
N GLY A 358 -13.89 -8.29 -6.29
CA GLY A 358 -13.56 -9.51 -5.53
C GLY A 358 -12.57 -9.28 -4.38
N CYS A 359 -13.10 -9.22 -3.16
CA CYS A 359 -12.33 -9.17 -1.91
C CYS A 359 -12.26 -10.55 -1.26
N GLY A 360 -11.18 -11.28 -1.55
CA GLY A 360 -10.96 -12.65 -1.11
C GLY A 360 -10.12 -12.81 0.17
N SER A 361 -9.74 -11.71 0.84
CA SER A 361 -8.95 -11.78 2.06
C SER A 361 -9.78 -12.31 3.23
N SER A 362 -9.32 -13.37 3.89
CA SER A 362 -9.84 -13.79 5.20
C SER A 362 -9.19 -13.04 6.37
N ILE A 363 -8.40 -11.99 6.10
CA ILE A 363 -7.66 -11.22 7.11
C ILE A 363 -7.82 -9.72 6.82
N VAL A 364 -8.55 -9.02 7.69
CA VAL A 364 -8.60 -7.55 7.73
C VAL A 364 -7.75 -7.11 8.93
N PRO A 365 -6.71 -6.28 8.76
CA PRO A 365 -5.90 -5.81 9.89
C PRO A 365 -6.73 -4.91 10.82
N GLN A 366 -6.18 -4.56 12.00
CA GLN A 366 -6.73 -3.41 12.73
C GLN A 366 -6.57 -2.14 11.87
N THR A 367 -7.55 -1.24 11.92
CA THR A 367 -7.54 0.02 11.17
C THR A 367 -7.80 1.21 12.08
N PHE A 368 -7.50 2.40 11.58
CA PHE A 368 -7.79 3.68 12.21
C PHE A 368 -8.77 4.44 11.31
N ALA A 369 -10.06 4.34 11.64
CA ALA A 369 -11.13 4.92 10.85
C ALA A 369 -11.41 6.38 11.24
N SER A 370 -11.88 7.17 10.28
CA SER A 370 -12.42 8.52 10.53
C SER A 370 -13.44 8.94 9.48
N ASP A 371 -14.48 9.63 9.93
CA ASP A 371 -15.52 10.20 9.06
C ASP A 371 -15.20 11.67 8.75
N LEU A 372 -14.73 11.90 7.53
CA LEU A 372 -14.35 13.19 6.97
C LEU A 372 -15.54 14.11 6.68
N ASP A 373 -16.79 13.65 6.78
CA ASP A 373 -17.99 14.50 6.69
C ASP A 373 -18.26 15.24 8.02
N THR A 374 -17.72 14.76 9.15
CA THR A 374 -17.99 15.31 10.50
C THR A 374 -17.31 16.66 10.75
N GLY A 375 -17.87 17.51 11.63
CA GLY A 375 -17.29 18.83 11.96
C GLY A 375 -15.86 18.75 12.54
N HIS A 376 -15.58 17.69 13.29
CA HIS A 376 -14.27 17.42 13.89
C HIS A 376 -13.93 15.92 13.71
N PRO A 377 -13.27 15.52 12.61
CA PRO A 377 -12.96 14.11 12.36
C PRO A 377 -11.95 13.56 13.38
N VAL A 378 -12.38 12.55 14.14
CA VAL A 378 -11.56 11.85 15.15
C VAL A 378 -11.06 10.53 14.59
N ILE A 379 -9.80 10.20 14.85
CA ILE A 379 -9.24 8.88 14.56
C ILE A 379 -9.73 7.87 15.60
N THR A 380 -10.42 6.83 15.17
CA THR A 380 -10.94 5.75 16.04
C THR A 380 -10.32 4.41 15.65
N PRO A 381 -9.70 3.65 16.57
CA PRO A 381 -9.17 2.32 16.27
C PRO A 381 -10.33 1.31 16.12
N VAL A 382 -10.35 0.56 15.03
CA VAL A 382 -11.38 -0.43 14.68
C VAL A 382 -10.78 -1.84 14.70
N PRO A 383 -11.45 -2.84 15.30
CA PRO A 383 -10.93 -4.20 15.34
C PRO A 383 -10.83 -4.83 13.96
N GLY A 384 -9.75 -5.57 13.71
CA GLY A 384 -9.61 -6.38 12.50
C GLY A 384 -10.27 -7.74 12.62
N THR A 385 -10.12 -8.58 11.60
CA THR A 385 -10.60 -9.97 11.56
C THR A 385 -9.57 -10.92 10.97
N GLN A 386 -9.61 -12.19 11.35
CA GLN A 386 -8.80 -13.28 10.82
C GLN A 386 -9.64 -14.56 10.85
N GLY A 387 -10.40 -14.80 9.78
CA GLY A 387 -11.54 -15.73 9.82
C GLY A 387 -12.50 -15.34 10.95
N ASP A 388 -12.91 -16.32 11.76
CA ASP A 388 -13.82 -16.11 12.90
C ASP A 388 -13.18 -15.38 14.10
N ARG A 389 -11.91 -14.96 14.02
CA ARG A 389 -11.20 -14.28 15.11
C ARG A 389 -11.17 -12.77 14.92
N THR A 390 -11.61 -12.03 15.93
CA THR A 390 -11.37 -10.58 16.01
C THR A 390 -9.91 -10.29 16.35
N LEU A 391 -9.26 -9.41 15.58
CA LEU A 391 -7.95 -8.83 15.92
C LEU A 391 -8.18 -7.57 16.78
N PRO A 392 -7.56 -7.45 17.96
CA PRO A 392 -7.88 -6.37 18.90
C PRO A 392 -7.48 -4.99 18.38
N ALA A 393 -8.40 -4.03 18.48
CA ALA A 393 -8.13 -2.63 18.23
C ALA A 393 -7.23 -2.05 19.33
N ARG A 394 -6.01 -1.62 18.97
CA ARG A 394 -5.09 -0.94 19.90
C ARG A 394 -5.20 0.58 19.71
N PRO A 395 -5.62 1.36 20.72
CA PRO A 395 -5.51 2.81 20.67
C PRO A 395 -4.05 3.26 20.78
N PHE A 396 -3.77 4.52 20.44
CA PHE A 396 -2.53 5.20 20.82
C PHE A 396 -2.38 5.24 22.35
N PRO A 397 -1.15 5.25 22.90
CA PRO A 397 0.13 5.47 22.22
C PRO A 397 0.78 4.21 21.63
N PHE A 398 1.64 4.43 20.64
CA PHE A 398 2.58 3.42 20.08
C PHE A 398 4.03 3.82 20.35
N LYS A 399 4.97 2.92 20.09
CA LYS A 399 6.40 3.11 20.33
C LYS A 399 7.19 2.54 19.16
N VAL A 400 8.09 3.33 18.58
CA VAL A 400 8.94 2.94 17.44
C VAL A 400 10.41 3.28 17.70
N SER A 401 11.32 2.67 16.96
CA SER A 401 12.76 2.97 16.92
C SER A 401 13.32 2.69 15.52
N SER A 402 14.62 2.79 15.32
CA SER A 402 15.28 2.36 14.07
C SER A 402 15.15 0.85 13.81
N GLU A 403 14.83 0.05 14.83
CA GLU A 403 14.76 -1.41 14.79
C GLU A 403 13.33 -1.96 15.11
N ASP A 404 12.37 -1.07 15.40
CA ASP A 404 11.01 -1.39 15.83
C ASP A 404 10.01 -0.46 15.09
N VAL A 405 9.16 -1.01 14.22
CA VAL A 405 8.38 -0.26 13.21
C VAL A 405 6.89 -0.57 13.37
N GLU A 406 6.06 0.47 13.47
CA GLU A 406 4.60 0.33 13.54
C GLU A 406 3.97 0.66 12.18
N VAL A 407 2.97 -0.14 11.76
CA VAL A 407 2.24 0.02 10.51
C VAL A 407 0.78 0.34 10.82
N LEU A 408 0.36 1.54 10.42
CA LEU A 408 -0.98 2.08 10.69
C LEU A 408 -1.80 2.05 9.39
N ASN A 409 -2.80 1.17 9.33
CA ASN A 409 -3.79 1.16 8.24
C ASN A 409 -4.92 2.13 8.59
N LEU A 410 -5.29 3.03 7.67
CA LEU A 410 -6.31 4.05 7.87
C LEU A 410 -7.53 3.78 6.98
N ASP A 411 -8.73 4.12 7.45
CA ASP A 411 -9.95 4.16 6.62
C ASP A 411 -10.60 5.54 6.72
N MET A 412 -10.32 6.37 5.72
CA MET A 412 -10.64 7.80 5.72
C MET A 412 -11.83 8.04 4.79
N LYS A 413 -13.02 8.14 5.37
CA LYS A 413 -14.30 8.05 4.66
C LYS A 413 -14.91 9.43 4.42
N ALA A 414 -15.33 9.72 3.19
CA ALA A 414 -16.13 10.89 2.84
C ALA A 414 -17.34 10.43 2.03
N ALA A 415 -18.56 10.86 2.39
CA ALA A 415 -19.78 10.31 1.80
C ALA A 415 -20.79 11.39 1.36
N GLY A 416 -20.80 12.54 2.01
CA GLY A 416 -21.60 13.73 1.69
C GLY A 416 -20.80 14.88 1.08
N TYR A 417 -19.46 14.89 1.17
CA TYR A 417 -18.62 16.02 0.75
C TYR A 417 -17.39 15.63 -0.09
N ASP A 418 -16.91 16.57 -0.91
CA ASP A 418 -15.53 16.61 -1.41
C ASP A 418 -14.65 17.26 -0.34
N VAL A 419 -13.72 16.50 0.24
CA VAL A 419 -12.92 16.90 1.40
C VAL A 419 -11.45 16.91 1.03
N THR A 420 -10.81 18.05 1.28
CA THR A 420 -9.35 18.23 1.19
C THR A 420 -8.77 18.17 2.61
N TRP A 421 -7.83 17.28 2.90
CA TRP A 421 -7.39 17.00 4.27
C TRP A 421 -5.93 16.52 4.36
N TYR A 422 -5.33 16.61 5.55
CA TYR A 422 -4.02 16.05 5.86
C TYR A 422 -4.00 15.47 7.28
N LEU A 423 -2.90 14.82 7.66
CA LEU A 423 -2.74 14.19 8.97
C LEU A 423 -1.65 14.86 9.81
N GLU A 424 -1.83 14.82 11.12
CA GLU A 424 -0.89 15.30 12.13
C GLU A 424 -0.61 14.20 13.16
N LEU A 425 0.64 13.75 13.24
CA LEU A 425 1.10 12.72 14.17
C LEU A 425 1.84 13.39 15.34
N LYS A 426 1.28 13.35 16.55
CA LYS A 426 1.96 13.85 17.76
C LYS A 426 2.96 12.81 18.25
N TRP A 427 4.19 13.20 18.48
CA TRP A 427 5.29 12.32 18.90
C TRP A 427 6.12 12.92 20.03
N SER A 428 6.89 12.09 20.74
CA SER A 428 7.99 12.53 21.61
C SER A 428 9.16 11.56 21.64
N SER A 429 10.38 12.08 21.71
CA SER A 429 11.64 11.34 21.81
C SER A 429 12.61 12.15 22.65
N GLY A 430 13.47 11.53 23.46
CA GLY A 430 14.59 12.20 24.14
C GLY A 430 14.27 13.49 24.91
N GLY A 431 13.05 13.66 25.45
CA GLY A 431 12.59 14.89 26.11
C GLY A 431 12.01 15.97 25.18
N ARG A 432 12.15 15.84 23.85
CA ARG A 432 11.47 16.68 22.85
C ARG A 432 10.10 16.10 22.50
N GLU A 433 9.14 16.96 22.17
CA GLU A 433 7.89 16.56 21.52
C GLU A 433 7.56 17.47 20.34
N GLY A 434 6.69 17.00 19.45
CA GLY A 434 6.30 17.75 18.26
C GLY A 434 5.09 17.16 17.55
N MET A 435 4.68 17.82 16.46
CA MET A 435 3.64 17.37 15.55
C MET A 435 4.26 17.19 14.16
N LEU A 436 4.15 15.99 13.59
CA LEU A 436 4.62 15.69 12.23
C LEU A 436 3.44 15.72 11.26
N ARG A 437 3.52 16.60 10.25
CA ARG A 437 2.57 16.66 9.13
C ARG A 437 2.80 15.49 8.17
N ILE A 438 1.71 14.86 7.72
CA ILE A 438 1.72 13.74 6.77
C ILE A 438 0.69 14.04 5.67
N ASP A 439 1.14 14.09 4.41
CA ASP A 439 0.34 14.39 3.22
C ASP A 439 0.90 13.76 1.92
N ASP A 440 0.23 13.93 0.77
CA ASP A 440 0.61 13.40 -0.56
C ASP A 440 1.75 14.24 -1.17
N HIS A 441 2.96 14.08 -0.62
CA HIS A 441 4.20 14.72 -1.07
C HIS A 441 4.11 16.26 -1.13
N GLY A 442 3.71 16.89 -0.02
CA GLY A 442 3.54 18.35 0.11
C GLY A 442 2.15 18.84 -0.32
N LYS A 443 1.21 17.95 -0.61
CA LYS A 443 -0.16 18.28 -1.01
C LYS A 443 -1.16 17.55 -0.11
N PRO A 444 -2.21 18.22 0.42
CA PRO A 444 -3.30 17.53 1.11
C PRO A 444 -3.91 16.41 0.25
N PHE A 445 -4.34 15.34 0.91
CA PHE A 445 -5.19 14.30 0.31
C PHE A 445 -6.55 14.89 -0.09
N ARG A 446 -7.24 14.23 -1.03
CA ARG A 446 -8.59 14.61 -1.46
C ARG A 446 -9.46 13.38 -1.66
N THR A 447 -10.46 13.25 -0.80
CA THR A 447 -11.44 12.15 -0.79
C THR A 447 -12.83 12.73 -0.97
N SER A 448 -13.63 12.16 -1.86
CA SER A 448 -14.94 12.72 -2.21
C SER A 448 -16.08 11.72 -2.06
N GLY A 449 -17.17 12.18 -1.46
CA GLY A 449 -18.45 11.48 -1.37
C GLY A 449 -18.91 10.94 -2.72
N MET A 450 -19.17 9.64 -2.77
CA MET A 450 -19.58 8.94 -4.00
C MET A 450 -21.07 8.56 -4.05
N ARG A 451 -21.90 9.05 -3.12
CA ARG A 451 -23.36 8.82 -3.16
C ARG A 451 -24.00 9.42 -4.42
N GLY A 452 -25.11 8.82 -4.86
CA GLY A 452 -26.08 9.41 -5.81
C GLY A 452 -25.63 9.58 -7.28
N ARG A 453 -24.58 8.88 -7.72
CA ARG A 453 -24.00 9.00 -9.07
C ARG A 453 -23.99 7.67 -9.83
N PRO A 454 -23.87 7.68 -11.17
CA PRO A 454 -23.51 6.49 -11.92
C PRO A 454 -22.17 5.93 -11.44
N ALA A 455 -22.18 4.63 -11.10
CA ALA A 455 -20.99 3.86 -10.80
C ALA A 455 -20.77 2.81 -11.90
N TYR A 456 -19.52 2.48 -12.19
CA TYR A 456 -19.12 1.51 -13.20
C TYR A 456 -18.08 0.54 -12.64
N ALA A 457 -18.15 -0.70 -13.10
CA ALA A 457 -17.12 -1.72 -12.89
C ALA A 457 -16.64 -2.22 -14.25
N TYR A 458 -15.44 -2.79 -14.32
CA TYR A 458 -14.93 -3.38 -15.55
C TYR A 458 -15.28 -4.87 -15.59
N GLY A 459 -16.00 -5.30 -16.63
CA GLY A 459 -16.37 -6.71 -16.82
C GLY A 459 -15.24 -7.50 -17.48
N ASN A 460 -15.02 -7.26 -18.77
CA ASN A 460 -13.92 -7.80 -19.58
C ASN A 460 -13.65 -6.85 -20.78
N ASP A 461 -12.75 -7.19 -21.70
CA ASP A 461 -12.41 -6.31 -22.84
C ASP A 461 -13.50 -6.17 -23.92
N GLU A 462 -14.53 -7.03 -23.88
CA GLU A 462 -15.70 -6.99 -24.76
C GLU A 462 -16.79 -6.06 -24.18
N VAL A 463 -17.12 -6.24 -22.90
CA VAL A 463 -18.14 -5.52 -22.13
C VAL A 463 -17.65 -4.14 -21.65
N LYS A 464 -16.36 -4.05 -21.31
CA LYS A 464 -15.66 -2.88 -20.76
C LYS A 464 -16.32 -2.37 -19.47
N TRP A 465 -16.57 -1.06 -19.38
CA TRP A 465 -17.14 -0.40 -18.21
C TRP A 465 -18.67 -0.52 -18.21
N GLU A 466 -19.19 -1.45 -17.41
CA GLU A 466 -20.62 -1.71 -17.23
C GLU A 466 -21.18 -1.07 -15.94
N PRO A 467 -22.49 -0.77 -15.85
CA PRO A 467 -23.09 -0.15 -14.66
C PRO A 467 -22.93 -1.02 -13.40
N TYR A 468 -22.23 -0.50 -12.41
CA TYR A 468 -22.09 -1.16 -11.11
C TYR A 468 -23.36 -1.00 -10.28
N GLN A 469 -23.82 -2.09 -9.69
CA GLN A 469 -24.82 -2.09 -8.62
C GLN A 469 -24.16 -2.63 -7.35
N ALA A 470 -24.35 -1.93 -6.23
CA ALA A 470 -24.03 -2.49 -4.92
C ALA A 470 -25.10 -3.53 -4.56
N GLY A 471 -24.67 -4.74 -4.23
CA GLY A 471 -25.53 -5.84 -3.75
C GLY A 471 -25.72 -5.84 -2.24
#